data_AF-A0A849RP22-F1
#
_entry.id   AF-A0A849RP22-F1
#
_cell.length_a   1.000
_cell.length_b   1.000
_cell.length_c   1.000
_cell.angle_alpha   90.00
_cell.angle_beta   90.00
_cell.angle_gamma   90.00
#
_symmetry.space_group_name_H-M   'P 1'
#
loop_
_entity.id
_entity.type
_entity.pdbx_description
1 polymer ?
#
loop_
_entity_poly.entity_id
_entity_poly.type
_entity_poly.pdbx_seq_one_letter_code
_entity_poly.pdbx_strand_id
1 'polypeptide(L)'
;MEAQAGGYKHLSQIQSNHLLPEVLCQLTSRELMDALMAADMPMGGSNEQRIERLLSIMQPQDLRSFLPQHVLERVSPTVGVSI
;
A
#
# COMPACT_ATOMS: atom_id res chain seq x y z
N MET A 1 -17.41 6.94 -37.43
CA MET A 1 -16.16 6.20 -37.14
C MET A 1 -15.27 7.11 -36.32
N GLU A 2 -14.38 6.50 -35.54
CA GLU A 2 -13.29 7.10 -34.73
C GLU A 2 -13.58 7.24 -33.24
N ALA A 3 -12.68 6.60 -32.49
CA ALA A 3 -12.79 6.14 -31.13
C ALA A 3 -12.06 7.11 -30.18
N GLN A 4 -12.65 7.37 -29.01
CA GLN A 4 -11.94 8.02 -27.91
C GLN A 4 -11.83 7.05 -26.74
N ALA A 5 -10.94 6.07 -26.92
CA ALA A 5 -10.51 5.12 -25.90
C ALA A 5 -9.43 5.79 -25.03
N GLY A 6 -9.83 6.58 -24.02
CA GLY A 6 -8.90 7.36 -23.19
C GLY A 6 -9.14 7.31 -21.67
N GLY A 7 -10.12 6.56 -21.19
CA GLY A 7 -10.57 6.64 -19.79
C GLY A 7 -9.92 5.69 -18.78
N TYR A 8 -9.17 4.68 -19.23
CA TYR A 8 -8.93 3.49 -18.38
C TYR A 8 -7.67 3.57 -17.50
N LYS A 9 -6.74 4.49 -17.76
CA LYS A 9 -5.47 4.53 -17.00
C LYS A 9 -5.51 5.36 -15.73
N HIS A 10 -6.44 6.32 -15.63
CA HIS A 10 -6.51 7.22 -14.48
C HIS A 10 -7.26 6.60 -13.29
N LEU A 11 -8.25 5.75 -13.56
CA LEU A 11 -9.07 5.10 -12.51
C LEU A 11 -8.30 4.01 -11.74
N SER A 12 -7.39 3.29 -12.41
CA SER A 12 -6.53 2.29 -11.76
C SER A 12 -5.57 2.91 -10.72
N GLN A 13 -5.15 4.15 -10.96
CA GLN A 13 -4.19 4.85 -10.09
C GLN A 13 -4.87 5.44 -8.85
N ILE A 14 -6.12 5.91 -8.97
CA ILE A 14 -6.91 6.43 -7.84
C ILE A 14 -7.31 5.30 -6.87
N GLN A 15 -7.71 4.12 -7.39
CA GLN A 15 -8.03 2.97 -6.54
C GLN A 15 -6.81 2.48 -5.75
N SER A 16 -5.61 2.54 -6.33
CA SER A 16 -4.38 2.11 -5.66
C SER A 16 -3.99 3.01 -4.49
N ASN A 17 -4.25 4.32 -4.59
CA ASN A 17 -3.93 5.29 -3.53
C ASN A 17 -4.84 5.17 -2.32
N HIS A 18 -6.12 4.81 -2.52
CA HIS A 18 -7.08 4.73 -1.41
C HIS A 18 -6.92 3.46 -0.55
N LEU A 19 -6.24 2.43 -1.07
CA LEU A 19 -6.01 1.16 -0.39
C LEU A 19 -4.79 1.17 0.54
N LEU A 20 -3.87 2.13 0.41
CA LEU A 20 -2.64 2.17 1.20
C LEU A 20 -2.91 2.26 2.72
N PRO A 21 -3.79 3.15 3.23
CA PRO A 21 -4.13 3.19 4.65
C PRO A 21 -4.75 1.88 5.14
N GLU A 22 -5.64 1.29 4.34
CA GLU A 22 -6.33 0.04 4.68
C GLU A 22 -5.34 -1.14 4.76
N VAL A 23 -4.41 -1.21 3.83
CA VAL A 23 -3.32 -2.20 3.81
C VAL A 23 -2.44 -2.05 5.05
N LEU A 24 -2.02 -0.82 5.37
CA LEU A 24 -1.15 -0.55 6.53
C LEU A 24 -1.86 -0.87 7.86
N CYS A 25 -3.17 -0.65 7.96
CA CYS A 25 -3.97 -1.04 9.11
C CYS A 25 -4.08 -2.57 9.30
N GLN A 26 -3.88 -3.37 8.25
CA GLN A 26 -3.86 -4.84 8.34
C GLN A 26 -2.48 -5.42 8.69
N LEU A 27 -1.47 -4.57 8.83
CA LEU A 27 -0.13 -4.97 9.25
C LEU A 27 -0.07 -5.14 10.77
N THR A 28 0.66 -6.17 11.17
CA THR A 28 1.05 -6.39 12.56
C THR A 28 2.07 -5.34 12.98
N SER A 29 2.22 -5.15 14.30
CA SER A 29 3.23 -4.25 14.85
C SER A 29 4.64 -4.56 14.34
N ARG A 30 4.96 -5.84 14.08
CA ARG A 30 6.28 -6.25 13.57
C ARG A 30 6.46 -5.83 12.12
N GLU A 31 5.48 -6.09 11.26
CA GLU A 31 5.53 -5.69 9.85
C GLU A 31 5.61 -4.16 9.69
N LEU A 32 4.91 -3.40 10.53
CA LEU A 32 5.02 -1.93 10.57
C LEU A 32 6.43 -1.47 10.97
N MET A 33 7.07 -2.14 11.93
CA MET A 33 8.44 -1.83 12.32
C MET A 33 9.43 -2.20 11.22
N ASP A 34 9.26 -3.36 10.58
CA ASP A 34 10.13 -3.80 9.48
C ASP A 34 10.01 -2.85 8.28
N ALA A 35 8.80 -2.38 7.96
CA ALA A 35 8.57 -1.36 6.92
C ALA A 35 9.25 -0.02 7.26
N LEU A 36 9.14 0.44 8.51
CA LEU A 36 9.81 1.65 8.96
C LEU A 36 11.34 1.50 8.94
N MET A 37 11.86 0.33 9.32
CA MET A 37 13.29 0.03 9.25
C MET A 37 13.78 0.05 7.80
N ALA A 38 13.02 -0.55 6.86
CA ALA A 38 13.36 -0.52 5.44
C ALA A 38 13.31 0.90 4.84
N ALA A 39 12.48 1.77 5.42
CA ALA A 39 12.38 3.18 5.05
C ALA A 39 13.36 4.10 5.82
N ASP A 40 14.25 3.54 6.65
CA ASP A 40 15.16 4.29 7.53
C ASP A 40 14.44 5.31 8.45
N MET A 41 13.28 4.90 8.98
CA MET A 41 12.40 5.73 9.79
C MET A 41 12.31 5.27 11.26
N PRO A 42 11.97 6.18 12.20
CA PRO A 42 11.83 5.83 13.61
C PRO A 42 10.71 4.82 13.87
N MET A 43 11.06 3.69 14.48
CA MET A 43 10.14 2.58 14.83
C MET A 43 9.34 2.79 16.14
N GLY A 44 9.59 3.88 16.87
CA GLY A 44 8.95 4.16 18.16
C GLY A 44 7.49 4.59 18.03
N GLY A 45 6.71 4.44 19.11
CA GLY A 45 5.31 4.87 19.17
C GLY A 45 4.27 3.76 19.00
N SER A 46 3.00 4.16 18.90
CA SER A 46 1.87 3.25 18.65
C SER A 46 1.83 2.78 17.19
N ASN A 47 1.06 1.73 16.91
CA ASN A 47 0.86 1.27 15.52
C ASN A 47 0.23 2.36 14.65
N GLU A 48 -0.71 3.13 15.17
CA GLU A 48 -1.30 4.27 14.46
C GLU A 48 -0.23 5.30 14.06
N GLN A 49 0.65 5.68 14.99
CA GLN A 49 1.75 6.60 14.70
C GLN A 49 2.75 6.03 13.67
N ARG A 50 2.96 4.72 13.67
CA ARG A 50 3.78 4.05 12.65
C ARG A 50 3.11 4.08 11.28
N ILE A 51 1.80 3.82 11.22
CA ILE A 51 1.00 3.87 9.99
C ILE A 51 1.00 5.30 9.44
N GLU A 52 0.77 6.31 10.26
CA GLU A 52 0.82 7.73 9.84
C GLU A 52 2.18 8.12 9.27
N ARG A 53 3.28 7.63 9.87
CA ARG A 53 4.62 7.86 9.30
C ARG A 53 4.82 7.16 7.97
N LEU A 54 4.38 5.91 7.83
CA LEU A 54 4.48 5.21 6.55
C LEU A 54 3.63 5.93 5.48
N LEU A 55 2.44 6.40 5.83
CA LEU A 55 1.57 7.17 4.93
C LEU A 55 2.17 8.51 4.50
N SER A 56 3.00 9.14 5.33
CA SER A 56 3.60 10.44 4.98
C SER A 56 4.75 10.34 3.98
N ILE A 57 5.37 9.17 3.84
CA ILE A 57 6.52 8.96 2.95
C ILE A 57 6.27 7.95 1.82
N MET A 58 5.33 7.02 1.97
CA MET A 58 5.10 5.96 1.00
C MET A 58 4.03 6.36 -0.01
N GLN A 59 4.32 6.09 -1.28
CA GLN A 59 3.30 5.94 -2.31
C GLN A 59 2.93 4.45 -2.43
N PRO A 60 1.75 4.10 -2.96
CA PRO A 60 1.33 2.70 -3.10
C PRO A 60 2.31 1.84 -3.91
N GLN A 61 3.02 2.44 -4.86
CA GLN A 61 4.05 1.76 -5.65
C GLN A 61 5.26 1.32 -4.81
N ASP A 62 5.55 2.00 -3.70
CA ASP A 62 6.71 1.72 -2.86
C ASP A 62 6.44 0.60 -1.85
N LEU A 63 5.18 0.19 -1.68
CA LEU A 63 4.79 -0.96 -0.83
C LEU A 63 5.59 -2.22 -1.16
N ARG A 64 5.87 -2.45 -2.45
CA ARG A 64 6.67 -3.60 -2.93
C ARG A 64 8.14 -3.55 -2.51
N SER A 65 8.65 -2.36 -2.23
CA SER A 65 10.04 -2.14 -1.82
C SER A 65 10.20 -2.24 -0.30
N PHE A 66 9.16 -1.85 0.46
CA PHE A 66 9.22 -1.81 1.92
C PHE A 66 8.61 -3.03 2.62
N LEU A 67 7.70 -3.74 1.96
CA LEU A 67 7.06 -4.94 2.50
C LEU A 67 7.49 -6.20 1.77
N PRO A 68 7.70 -7.30 2.49
CA PRO A 68 7.89 -8.61 1.87
C PRO A 68 6.70 -9.01 1.01
N GLN A 69 6.97 -9.74 -0.08
CA GLN A 69 5.92 -10.18 -1.01
C GLN A 69 4.79 -10.98 -0.34
N HIS A 70 5.11 -11.85 0.62
CA HIS A 70 4.10 -12.64 1.35
C HIS A 70 3.15 -11.78 2.19
N VAL A 71 3.60 -10.62 2.68
CA VAL A 71 2.77 -9.66 3.39
C VAL A 71 1.82 -9.00 2.41
N LEU A 72 2.32 -8.60 1.24
CA LEU A 72 1.53 -8.00 0.18
C LEU A 72 0.46 -8.95 -0.36
N GLU A 73 0.76 -10.24 -0.52
CA GLU A 73 -0.23 -11.23 -0.95
C GLU A 73 -1.35 -11.42 0.09
N ARG A 74 -1.05 -11.26 1.38
CA ARG A 74 -2.03 -11.35 2.47
C ARG A 74 -2.97 -10.14 2.53
N VAL A 75 -2.42 -8.94 2.32
CA VAL A 75 -3.16 -7.66 2.47
C VAL A 75 -3.65 -7.09 1.16
N SER A 76 -3.15 -7.56 0.01
CA SER A 76 -3.64 -7.15 -1.29
C SER A 76 -5.08 -7.64 -1.41
N PRO A 77 -6.05 -6.75 -1.66
CA PRO A 77 -7.35 -7.21 -2.08
C PRO A 77 -7.12 -7.96 -3.39
N THR A 78 -7.51 -9.23 -3.43
CA THR A 78 -7.54 -10.04 -4.64
C THR A 78 -8.37 -9.30 -5.69
N VAL A 79 -7.70 -8.51 -6.52
CA VAL A 79 -8.29 -7.99 -7.76
C VAL A 79 -8.43 -9.20 -8.68
N GLY A 80 -9.63 -9.75 -8.75
CA GLY A 80 -10.07 -10.59 -9.87
C GLY A 80 -10.02 -12.09 -9.66
N VAL A 81 -11.06 -12.64 -9.03
CA VAL A 81 -11.81 -13.73 -9.68
C VAL A 81 -13.22 -13.21 -9.89
N SER A 82 -13.40 -12.42 -10.94
CA SER A 82 -14.68 -12.40 -11.65
C SER A 82 -14.55 -13.47 -12.73
N ILE A 83 -14.99 -14.69 -12.39
CA ILE A 83 -15.41 -15.69 -13.38
C ILE A 83 -16.86 -15.42 -13.76
#